data_AF-A0A661X3X8-F1
#
_entry.id   AF-A0A661X3X8-F1
#
_cell.length_a   1.000
_cell.length_b   1.000
_cell.length_c   1.000
_cell.angle_alpha   90.00
_cell.angle_beta   90.00
_cell.angle_gamma   90.00
#
_symmetry.space_group_name_H-M   'P 1'
#
loop_
_entity.id
_entity.type
_entity.pdbx_description
1 polymer ?
#
loop_
_entity_poly.entity_id
_entity_poly.type
_entity_poly.pdbx_seq_one_letter_code
_entity_poly.pdbx_strand_id
1 'polypeptide(L)'
;MQSHPIKNIGFISTRIAGTDGVSLEINKWAEILERNRYDCFYFAGQLSKPKSRSFLSELAFFDHPEILEITESLFGKRKRAPELTEKIQQIKLKLKEDIYRFLKKYDIDLIIPENALTIPMNIPLGLAIT
;
A
#
# COMPACT_ATOMS: atom_id res chain seq x y z
N MET A 1 25.44 -6.59 -13.18
CA MET A 1 24.27 -5.73 -13.44
C MET A 1 24.70 -4.30 -13.20
N GLN A 2 24.54 -3.39 -14.16
CA GLN A 2 24.73 -1.96 -13.88
C GLN A 2 23.58 -1.52 -12.97
N SER A 3 23.91 -0.89 -11.82
CA SER A 3 22.92 -0.32 -10.93
C SER A 3 22.31 0.93 -11.58
N HIS A 4 21.01 0.90 -11.87
CA HIS A 4 20.29 2.11 -12.26
C HIS A 4 20.19 3.04 -11.03
N PRO A 5 20.49 4.34 -11.17
CA PRO A 5 20.34 5.28 -10.07
C PRO A 5 18.86 5.43 -9.69
N ILE A 6 18.55 5.38 -8.39
CA ILE A 6 17.19 5.58 -7.90
C ILE A 6 16.67 6.95 -8.34
N LYS A 7 15.47 6.97 -8.92
CA LYS A 7 14.81 8.19 -9.40
C LYS A 7 13.34 8.24 -8.98
N ASN A 8 12.61 7.13 -9.11
CA ASN A 8 11.18 7.04 -8.85
C ASN A 8 10.91 6.30 -7.54
N ILE A 9 10.22 6.97 -6.61
CA ILE A 9 9.91 6.46 -5.27
C ILE A 9 8.39 6.23 -5.16
N GLY A 10 8.00 5.03 -4.76
CA GLY A 10 6.61 4.64 -4.57
C GLY A 10 6.23 4.56 -3.09
N PHE A 11 5.32 5.41 -2.64
CA PHE A 11 4.68 5.27 -1.34
C PHE A 11 3.53 4.27 -1.43
N ILE A 12 3.52 3.29 -0.53
CA ILE A 12 2.45 2.29 -0.41
C ILE A 12 1.82 2.42 0.97
N SER A 13 0.51 2.69 1.01
CA SER A 13 -0.24 2.68 2.27
C SER A 13 -1.68 2.23 2.04
N THR A 14 -2.44 2.03 3.11
CA THR A 14 -3.87 1.68 3.01
C THR A 14 -4.72 2.87 2.57
N ARG A 15 -4.33 4.08 2.98
CA ARG A 15 -4.97 5.36 2.63
C ARG A 15 -3.91 6.46 2.54
N ILE A 16 -4.02 7.31 1.53
CA ILE A 16 -3.23 8.54 1.36
C ILE A 16 -4.20 9.66 0.97
N ALA A 17 -5.04 10.07 1.93
CA ALA A 17 -6.10 11.03 1.72
C ALA A 17 -6.44 11.79 3.02
N GLY A 18 -6.67 13.10 2.89
CA GLY A 18 -7.07 13.95 4.00
C GLY A 18 -5.90 14.39 4.89
N THR A 19 -6.19 14.63 6.17
CA THR A 19 -5.25 15.21 7.16
C THR A 19 -4.92 14.25 8.29
N ASP A 20 -5.01 12.93 8.05
CA ASP A 20 -4.54 11.96 9.04
C ASP A 20 -3.00 11.96 9.16
N GLY A 21 -2.50 11.43 10.28
CA GLY A 21 -1.07 11.45 10.59
C GLY A 21 -0.19 10.84 9.50
N VAL A 22 -0.62 9.72 8.90
CA VAL A 22 0.14 9.01 7.86
C VAL A 22 0.18 9.81 6.56
N SER A 23 -0.97 10.36 6.15
CA SER A 23 -1.06 11.22 4.97
C SER A 23 -0.17 12.46 5.11
N LEU A 24 -0.11 13.06 6.30
CA LEU A 24 0.78 14.19 6.60
C LEU A 24 2.27 13.79 6.62
N GLU A 25 2.60 12.61 7.12
CA GLU A 25 3.96 12.05 7.10
C GLU A 25 4.45 11.80 5.66
N ILE A 26 3.63 11.15 4.83
CA ILE A 26 3.91 10.97 3.41
C ILE A 26 4.13 12.31 2.71
N ASN A 27 3.32 13.33 3.00
CA ASN A 27 3.49 14.65 2.42
C ASN A 27 4.84 15.27 2.76
N LYS A 28 5.27 15.21 4.03
CA LYS A 28 6.56 15.71 4.48
C LYS A 28 7.73 14.97 3.81
N TRP A 29 7.66 13.65 3.72
CA TRP A 29 8.67 12.85 3.04
C TRP A 29 8.74 13.18 1.55
N ALA A 30 7.59 13.19 0.86
CA ALA A 30 7.52 13.52 -0.56
C ALA A 30 8.10 14.90 -0.86
N GLU A 31 7.79 15.92 -0.04
CA GLU A 31 8.34 17.27 -0.19
C GLU A 31 9.88 17.28 -0.15
N ILE A 32 10.48 16.57 0.81
CA ILE A 32 11.94 16.48 0.92
C ILE A 32 12.54 15.68 -0.24
N LEU A 33 11.93 14.56 -0.63
CA LEU A 33 12.41 13.74 -1.74
C LEU A 33 12.33 14.48 -3.08
N GLU A 34 11.23 15.19 -3.35
CA GLU A 34 11.06 16.00 -4.56
C GLU A 34 12.05 17.16 -4.61
N ARG A 35 12.35 17.82 -3.47
CA ARG A 35 13.43 18.81 -3.37
C ARG A 35 14.80 18.23 -3.71
N ASN A 36 15.02 16.96 -3.43
CA ASN A 36 16.23 16.21 -3.78
C ASN A 36 16.16 15.60 -5.20
N ARG A 37 15.18 16.00 -6.01
CA ARG A 37 14.98 15.60 -7.41
C ARG A 37 14.55 14.15 -7.62
N TYR A 38 13.94 13.51 -6.62
CA TYR A 38 13.22 12.25 -6.82
C TYR A 38 11.78 12.51 -7.28
N ASP A 39 11.19 11.58 -8.01
CA ASP A 39 9.78 11.61 -8.40
C ASP A 39 8.97 10.70 -7.47
N CYS A 40 7.89 11.23 -6.89
CA CYS A 40 7.08 10.51 -5.90
C CYS A 40 5.73 10.05 -6.48
N PHE A 41 5.42 8.77 -6.29
CA PHE A 41 4.21 8.10 -6.75
C PHE A 41 3.48 7.42 -5.58
N TYR A 42 2.18 7.22 -5.71
CA TYR A 42 1.32 6.85 -4.59
C TYR A 42 0.41 5.67 -4.93
N PHE A 43 0.47 4.64 -4.11
CA PHE A 43 -0.41 3.47 -4.15
C PHE A 43 -1.21 3.39 -2.84
N ALA A 44 -2.53 3.39 -2.94
CA ALA A 44 -3.41 3.16 -1.79
C ALA A 44 -4.83 2.79 -2.23
N GLY A 45 -5.66 2.38 -1.27
CA GLY A 45 -7.08 2.12 -1.50
C GLY A 45 -7.95 3.37 -1.42
N GLN A 46 -7.39 4.49 -0.98
CA GLN A 46 -8.02 5.80 -1.07
C GLN A 46 -6.94 6.88 -1.24
N LEU A 47 -7.11 7.78 -2.21
CA LEU A 47 -6.10 8.73 -2.66
C LEU A 47 -6.68 10.14 -2.85
N SER A 48 -5.99 11.16 -2.34
CA SER A 48 -6.26 12.58 -2.66
C SER A 48 -5.16 13.24 -3.49
N LYS A 49 -4.21 12.45 -4.01
CA LYS A 49 -3.05 12.89 -4.80
C LYS A 49 -3.39 13.05 -6.28
N PRO A 50 -2.65 13.86 -7.06
CA PRO A 50 -2.89 14.03 -8.49
C PRO A 50 -2.96 12.71 -9.25
N LYS A 51 -3.98 12.53 -10.11
CA LYS A 51 -4.23 11.26 -10.82
C LYS A 51 -3.04 10.76 -11.65
N SER A 52 -2.20 11.68 -12.15
CA SER A 52 -0.98 11.33 -12.90
C SER A 52 0.03 10.54 -12.08
N ARG A 53 0.05 10.67 -10.76
CA ARG A 53 1.00 10.01 -9.83
C ARG A 53 0.33 9.01 -8.89
N SER A 54 -0.93 8.68 -9.13
CA SER A 54 -1.78 7.89 -8.23
C SER A 54 -2.17 6.55 -8.85
N PHE A 55 -2.07 5.48 -8.07
CA PHE A 55 -2.56 4.15 -8.38
C PHE A 55 -3.55 3.70 -7.30
N LEU A 56 -4.83 3.72 -7.63
CA LEU A 56 -5.90 3.27 -6.73
C LEU A 56 -6.02 1.75 -6.78
N SER A 57 -5.98 1.11 -5.62
CA SER A 57 -6.23 -0.32 -5.43
C SER A 57 -7.22 -0.48 -4.29
N GLU A 58 -8.52 -0.61 -4.60
CA GLU A 58 -9.61 -0.55 -3.60
C GLU A 58 -9.41 -1.51 -2.42
N LEU A 59 -8.92 -2.73 -2.68
CA LEU A 59 -8.61 -3.73 -1.65
C LEU A 59 -7.50 -3.34 -0.68
N ALA A 60 -6.72 -2.28 -0.97
CA ALA A 60 -5.73 -1.76 -0.04
C ALA A 60 -6.38 -0.89 1.05
N PHE A 61 -7.63 -0.46 0.87
CA PHE A 61 -8.33 0.35 1.87
C PHE A 61 -8.74 -0.52 3.05
N PHE A 62 -8.43 -0.10 4.28
CA PHE A 62 -8.72 -0.89 5.48
C PHE A 62 -10.23 -1.00 5.77
N ASP A 63 -11.04 -0.04 5.33
CA ASP A 63 -12.51 -0.10 5.43
C ASP A 63 -13.16 -0.73 4.18
N HIS A 64 -12.40 -1.37 3.29
CA HIS A 64 -12.99 -2.17 2.22
C HIS A 64 -13.77 -3.34 2.85
N PRO A 65 -15.00 -3.67 2.40
CA PRO A 65 -15.85 -4.68 3.04
C PRO A 65 -15.15 -6.04 3.24
N GLU A 66 -14.37 -6.49 2.27
CA GLU A 66 -13.62 -7.74 2.37
C GLU A 66 -12.50 -7.71 3.43
N ILE A 67 -11.88 -6.53 3.64
CA ILE A 67 -10.83 -6.34 4.65
C ILE A 67 -11.42 -6.24 6.05
N LEU A 68 -12.59 -5.59 6.19
CA LEU A 68 -13.34 -5.55 7.44
C LEU A 68 -13.75 -6.97 7.87
N GLU A 69 -14.27 -7.79 6.95
CA GLU A 69 -14.66 -9.18 7.25
C GLU A 69 -13.46 -10.02 7.73
N ILE A 70 -12.27 -9.83 7.13
CA ILE A 70 -11.03 -10.47 7.60
C ILE A 70 -10.67 -9.99 9.00
N THR A 71 -10.71 -8.69 9.22
CA THR A 71 -10.38 -8.05 10.50
C THR A 71 -11.27 -8.59 11.61
N GLU A 72 -12.59 -8.56 11.44
CA GLU A 72 -13.57 -9.10 12.39
C GLU A 72 -13.40 -10.61 12.63
N SER A 73 -12.90 -11.34 11.64
CA SER A 73 -12.65 -12.77 11.75
C SER A 73 -11.34 -13.12 12.46
N LEU A 74 -10.40 -12.19 12.59
CA LEU A 74 -9.10 -12.41 13.22
C LEU A 74 -9.03 -11.86 14.64
N PHE A 75 -9.46 -10.61 14.85
CA PHE A 75 -9.29 -9.96 16.14
C PHE A 75 -10.28 -10.54 17.17
N GLY A 76 -9.75 -10.88 18.35
CA GLY A 76 -10.53 -11.48 19.43
C GLY A 76 -10.77 -13.00 19.31
N LYS A 77 -10.28 -13.65 18.24
CA LYS A 77 -10.41 -15.11 18.05
C LYS A 77 -9.07 -15.82 18.24
N ARG A 78 -9.09 -17.03 18.82
CA ARG A 78 -7.90 -17.89 19.03
C ARG A 78 -7.73 -18.99 17.98
N LYS A 79 -8.79 -19.27 17.22
CA LYS A 79 -8.79 -20.29 16.16
C LYS A 79 -9.05 -19.61 14.82
N ARG A 80 -8.21 -19.92 13.83
CA ARG A 80 -8.34 -19.45 12.45
C ARG A 80 -8.93 -20.57 11.61
N ALA A 81 -10.01 -20.28 10.90
CA ALA A 81 -10.63 -21.21 9.98
C ALA A 81 -9.81 -21.31 8.67
N PRO A 82 -9.74 -22.47 7.99
CA PRO A 82 -9.05 -22.61 6.71
C PRO A 82 -9.53 -21.61 5.65
N GLU A 83 -10.83 -21.36 5.57
CA GLU A 83 -11.48 -20.48 4.60
C GLU A 83 -10.98 -19.03 4.73
N LEU A 84 -10.73 -18.57 5.96
CA LEU A 84 -10.16 -17.25 6.21
C LEU A 84 -8.73 -17.14 5.68
N THR A 85 -7.95 -18.23 5.76
CA THR A 85 -6.60 -18.27 5.20
C THR A 85 -6.64 -18.17 3.68
N GLU A 86 -7.53 -18.93 3.04
CA GLU A 86 -7.73 -18.88 1.60
C GLU A 86 -8.11 -17.48 1.12
N LYS A 87 -9.07 -16.83 1.81
CA LYS A 87 -9.48 -15.46 1.51
C LYS A 87 -8.32 -14.46 1.61
N ILE A 88 -7.52 -14.53 2.67
CA ILE A 88 -6.33 -13.69 2.83
C ILE A 88 -5.36 -13.90 1.67
N GLN A 89 -5.12 -15.16 1.25
CA GLN A 89 -4.22 -15.46 0.14
C GLN A 89 -4.74 -14.94 -1.20
N GLN A 90 -6.05 -15.05 -1.47
CA GLN A 90 -6.67 -14.53 -2.68
C GLN A 90 -6.52 -13.00 -2.78
N ILE A 91 -6.86 -12.27 -1.72
CA ILE A 91 -6.70 -10.81 -1.69
C ILE A 91 -5.22 -10.41 -1.79
N LYS A 92 -4.33 -11.14 -1.11
CA LYS A 92 -2.88 -10.92 -1.20
C LYS A 92 -2.41 -11.03 -2.65
N LEU A 93 -2.82 -12.07 -3.39
CA LEU A 93 -2.43 -12.25 -4.79
C LEU A 93 -2.92 -11.08 -5.63
N LYS A 94 -4.16 -10.63 -5.42
CA LYS A 94 -4.70 -9.48 -6.13
C LYS A 94 -3.92 -8.19 -5.86
N LEU A 95 -3.61 -7.93 -4.59
CA LEU A 95 -2.80 -6.78 -4.19
C LEU A 95 -1.37 -6.86 -4.75
N LYS A 96 -0.79 -8.06 -4.80
CA LYS A 96 0.56 -8.27 -5.36
C LYS A 96 0.60 -7.98 -6.85
N GLU A 97 -0.42 -8.39 -7.60
CA GLU A 97 -0.59 -8.00 -9.00
C GLU A 97 -0.72 -6.47 -9.15
N ASP A 98 -1.51 -5.84 -8.30
CA ASP A 98 -1.73 -4.39 -8.34
C ASP A 98 -0.45 -3.61 -8.02
N ILE A 99 0.33 -4.07 -7.04
CA ILE A 99 1.66 -3.55 -6.74
C ILE A 99 2.57 -3.72 -7.95
N TYR A 100 2.66 -4.89 -8.57
CA TYR A 100 3.50 -5.07 -9.76
C TYR A 100 3.09 -4.15 -10.92
N ARG A 101 1.78 -3.94 -11.12
CA ARG A 101 1.28 -2.97 -12.11
C ARG A 101 1.68 -1.54 -11.76
N PHE A 102 1.63 -1.16 -10.49
CA PHE A 102 2.10 0.13 -10.00
C PHE A 102 3.60 0.33 -10.25
N LEU A 103 4.43 -0.65 -9.84
CA LEU A 103 5.89 -0.60 -10.03
C LEU A 103 6.25 -0.47 -11.51
N LYS A 104 5.61 -1.28 -12.37
CA LYS A 104 5.86 -1.23 -13.82
C LYS A 104 5.35 0.06 -14.48
N LYS A 105 4.19 0.57 -14.07
CA LYS A 105 3.57 1.76 -14.67
C LYS A 105 4.42 3.01 -14.46
N TYR A 106 5.04 3.12 -13.29
CA TYR A 106 5.79 4.31 -12.88
C TYR A 106 7.30 4.08 -12.79
N ASP A 107 7.77 2.91 -13.23
CA ASP A 107 9.18 2.51 -13.19
C ASP A 107 9.80 2.76 -11.80
N ILE A 108 9.13 2.24 -10.76
CA ILE A 108 9.49 2.49 -9.36
C ILE A 108 10.78 1.77 -9.00
N ASP A 109 11.77 2.52 -8.51
CA ASP A 109 13.07 2.01 -8.08
C ASP A 109 13.10 1.63 -6.59
N LEU A 110 12.33 2.36 -5.78
CA LEU A 110 12.31 2.25 -4.33
C LEU A 110 10.88 2.35 -3.81
N ILE A 111 10.49 1.45 -2.91
CA ILE A 111 9.20 1.50 -2.22
C ILE A 111 9.41 2.00 -0.78
N ILE A 112 8.55 2.91 -0.34
CA ILE A 112 8.41 3.31 1.07
C ILE A 112 7.02 2.85 1.55
N PRO A 113 6.92 1.74 2.28
CA PRO A 113 5.66 1.29 2.87
C PRO A 113 5.37 2.10 4.14
N GLU A 114 4.26 2.81 4.15
CA GLU A 114 3.85 3.69 5.26
C GLU A 114 2.73 3.03 6.04
N ASN A 115 3.05 2.61 7.26
CA ASN A 115 2.23 1.85 8.22
C ASN A 115 1.62 0.52 7.75
N ALA A 116 1.77 0.15 6.47
CA ALA A 116 1.25 -1.10 5.92
C ALA A 116 1.94 -2.37 6.48
N LEU A 117 3.17 -2.25 7.00
CA LEU A 117 3.94 -3.34 7.59
C LEU A 117 4.01 -3.29 9.13
N THR A 118 3.46 -2.25 9.76
CA THR A 118 3.58 -2.02 11.21
C THR A 118 2.26 -2.22 11.94
N ILE A 119 1.12 -1.96 11.27
CA ILE A 119 -0.22 -2.08 11.86
C ILE A 119 -1.05 -3.07 11.04
N PRO A 120 -1.73 -4.05 11.68
CA PRO A 120 -2.51 -5.08 10.98
C PRO A 120 -3.88 -4.60 10.48
N MET A 121 -3.98 -3.35 10.00
CA MET A 121 -5.23 -2.80 9.41
C MET A 121 -5.58 -3.42 8.06
N ASN A 122 -4.59 -3.98 7.35
CA ASN A 122 -4.78 -4.71 6.10
C ASN A 122 -3.72 -5.81 5.98
N ILE A 123 -4.00 -6.97 6.58
CA ILE A 123 -3.06 -8.11 6.61
C ILE A 123 -2.71 -8.61 5.20
N PRO A 124 -3.65 -8.76 4.26
CA PRO A 124 -3.32 -9.12 2.88
C PRO A 124 -2.33 -8.15 2.21
N LEU A 125 -2.45 -6.84 2.45
CA LEU A 125 -1.52 -5.84 1.91
C LEU A 125 -0.11 -6.02 2.46
N GLY A 126 0.05 -6.19 3.77
CA GLY A 126 1.37 -6.43 4.37
C GLY A 126 2.05 -7.68 3.81
N LEU A 127 1.28 -8.75 3.58
CA LEU A 127 1.76 -9.98 2.93
C LEU A 127 2.06 -9.81 1.43
N ALA A 128 1.42 -8.86 0.75
CA ALA A 128 1.65 -8.61 -0.67
C ALA A 128 2.95 -7.82 -0.91
N ILE A 129 3.32 -6.95 0.04
CA ILE A 129 4.55 -6.13 0.01
C ILE A 129 5.80 -6.99 0.23
N THR A 130 5.71 -8.08 1.00
CA THR A 130 6.81 -9.01 1.32
C THR A 130 6.81 -10.28 0.46
#